data_AF-A0A7C6ASL1-F1
#
_entry.id   AF-A0A7C6ASL1-F1
#
_cell.length_a   1.000
_cell.length_b   1.000
_cell.length_c   1.000
_cell.angle_alpha   90.00
_cell.angle_beta   90.00
_cell.angle_gamma   90.00
#
_symmetry.space_group_name_H-M   'P 1'
#
loop_
_entity.id
_entity.type
_entity.pdbx_description
1 polymer ?
#
loop_
_entity_poly.entity_id
_entity_poly.type
_entity_poly.pdbx_seq_one_letter_code
_entity_poly.pdbx_strand_id
1 'polypeptide(L)'
;NSSRPFDLAKLYLAIYSEGTEEFQSKKVISASPRIIFPDDYLVICRDCRKLSAAYRLPFTWSCVEMESMPALNDGGGRMSILNRGMEVVDAVSWSDDMQFALLHSPKGVALERIHPSAPSDDPMSWHSASSLEGYATPGRKNSQYTESLNGGEKIRVSPEVFSPDNDGMNDLLEIGFTDDHPGWVTDVRIFEMSGRPVRHLAESRLAGTFSRIFWDGTNDNGNLCYNGIYIILIRRWDLQGRSEEFRKACVLYIPGRR
;
A
#
# COMPACT_ATOMS: atom_id res chain seq x y z
N ASN A 1 2.36 8.04 10.82
CA ASN A 1 2.92 7.51 12.08
C ASN A 1 3.02 8.59 13.13
N SER A 2 2.67 8.27 14.37
CA SER A 2 2.71 9.18 15.52
C SER A 2 3.68 8.67 16.56
N SER A 3 4.40 9.58 17.22
CA SER A 3 5.25 9.29 18.38
C SER A 3 4.48 9.30 19.71
N ARG A 4 3.16 9.47 19.67
CA ARG A 4 2.28 9.55 20.85
C ARG A 4 1.18 8.51 20.80
N PRO A 5 0.78 7.96 21.96
CA PRO A 5 -0.36 7.07 22.05
C PRO A 5 -1.66 7.78 21.68
N PHE A 6 -2.59 7.04 21.08
CA PHE A 6 -3.93 7.51 20.76
C PHE A 6 -4.99 6.70 21.47
N ASP A 7 -6.08 7.37 21.84
CA ASP A 7 -7.28 6.72 22.37
C ASP A 7 -8.30 6.53 21.24
N LEU A 8 -8.61 5.27 20.93
CA LEU A 8 -9.55 4.90 19.87
C LEU A 8 -10.98 5.39 20.13
N ALA A 9 -11.35 5.67 21.40
CA ALA A 9 -12.62 6.31 21.74
C ALA A 9 -12.69 7.79 21.31
N LYS A 10 -11.62 8.31 20.69
CA LYS A 10 -11.55 9.64 20.09
C LYS A 10 -11.52 9.60 18.57
N LEU A 11 -11.66 8.41 17.98
CA LEU A 11 -11.63 8.21 16.53
C LEU A 11 -12.97 7.68 16.02
N TYR A 12 -13.31 8.10 14.81
CA TYR A 12 -14.47 7.65 14.08
C TYR A 12 -14.03 7.01 12.77
N LEU A 13 -14.68 5.91 12.38
CA LEU A 13 -14.62 5.37 11.04
C LEU A 13 -15.76 5.97 10.22
N ALA A 14 -15.42 6.58 9.09
CA ALA A 14 -16.38 7.19 8.19
C ALA A 14 -16.33 6.55 6.81
N ILE A 15 -17.50 6.37 6.19
CA ILE A 15 -17.66 5.90 4.80
C ILE A 15 -18.27 7.04 4.00
N TYR A 16 -17.73 7.27 2.80
CA TYR A 16 -18.21 8.28 1.88
C TYR A 16 -19.38 7.77 1.05
N SER A 17 -20.27 8.68 0.67
CA SER A 17 -21.24 8.42 -0.38
C SER A 17 -20.51 8.25 -1.72
N GLU A 18 -21.02 7.36 -2.56
CA GLU A 18 -20.37 7.03 -3.83
C GLU A 18 -20.24 8.28 -4.72
N GLY A 19 -19.02 8.54 -5.20
CA GLY A 19 -18.73 9.66 -6.09
C GLY A 19 -18.75 11.05 -5.44
N THR A 20 -18.82 11.16 -4.10
CA THR A 20 -18.85 12.45 -3.40
C THR A 20 -17.86 12.55 -2.24
N GLU A 21 -17.64 13.77 -1.74
CA GLU A 21 -16.89 14.05 -0.50
C GLU A 21 -17.78 14.02 0.75
N GLU A 22 -19.05 13.62 0.61
CA GLU A 22 -20.00 13.59 1.72
C GLU A 22 -19.94 12.25 2.46
N PHE A 23 -20.02 12.28 3.79
CA PHE A 23 -20.05 11.07 4.61
C PHE A 23 -21.44 10.42 4.59
N GLN A 24 -21.54 9.20 4.08
CA GLN A 24 -22.72 8.34 4.20
C GLN A 24 -22.90 7.86 5.64
N SER A 25 -21.80 7.52 6.33
CA SER A 25 -21.85 7.04 7.72
C SER A 25 -20.61 7.47 8.50
N LYS A 26 -20.78 7.68 9.81
CA LYS A 26 -19.71 8.02 10.77
C LYS A 26 -19.98 7.29 12.08
N LYS A 27 -19.08 6.39 12.47
CA LYS A 27 -19.26 5.48 13.63
C LYS A 27 -18.04 5.54 14.53
N VAL A 28 -18.23 5.63 15.84
CA VAL A 28 -17.11 5.60 16.80
C VAL A 28 -16.40 4.25 16.73
N ILE A 29 -15.07 4.24 16.75
CA ILE A 29 -14.28 3.01 16.65
C ILE A 29 -14.36 2.18 17.94
N SER A 30 -14.38 2.84 19.10
CA SER A 30 -14.48 2.18 20.40
C SER A 30 -15.39 2.96 21.34
N ALA A 31 -16.34 2.30 21.99
CA ALA A 31 -17.26 2.92 22.96
C ALA A 31 -16.54 3.27 24.28
N SER A 32 -15.50 2.52 24.65
CA SER A 32 -14.69 2.73 25.84
C SER A 32 -13.26 3.17 25.48
N PRO A 33 -12.57 3.91 26.36
CA PRO A 33 -11.18 4.29 26.15
C PRO A 33 -10.31 3.07 25.85
N ARG A 34 -9.54 3.15 24.77
CA ARG A 34 -8.62 2.08 24.36
C ARG A 34 -7.39 2.70 23.72
N ILE A 35 -6.25 2.50 24.36
CA ILE A 35 -5.00 3.12 23.94
C ILE A 35 -4.30 2.22 22.92
N ILE A 36 -3.85 2.81 21.82
CA ILE A 36 -2.86 2.25 20.89
C ILE A 36 -1.56 3.04 21.05
N PHE A 37 -0.43 2.34 21.18
CA PHE A 37 0.89 2.97 21.25
C PHE A 37 1.50 3.18 19.86
N PRO A 38 2.52 4.04 19.72
CA PRO A 38 3.34 4.09 18.52
C PRO A 38 3.80 2.68 18.09
N ASP A 39 3.79 2.43 16.78
CA ASP A 39 4.21 1.18 16.13
C ASP A 39 3.38 -0.08 16.47
N ASP A 40 2.33 0.03 17.28
CA ASP A 40 1.35 -1.04 17.47
C ASP A 40 0.45 -1.21 16.23
N TYR A 41 0.00 -2.44 16.03
CA TYR A 41 -0.97 -2.80 15.00
C TYR A 41 -2.25 -3.33 15.67
N LEU A 42 -3.39 -2.89 15.15
CA LEU A 42 -4.69 -3.43 15.54
C LEU A 42 -5.59 -3.61 14.33
N VAL A 43 -6.60 -4.46 14.49
CA VAL A 43 -7.67 -4.67 13.53
C VAL A 43 -8.99 -4.26 14.15
N ILE A 44 -9.80 -3.56 13.37
CA ILE A 44 -11.16 -3.21 13.75
C ILE A 44 -12.12 -4.10 12.95
N CYS A 45 -13.08 -4.73 13.61
CA CYS A 45 -14.00 -5.66 12.94
C CYS A 45 -15.38 -5.73 13.63
N ARG A 46 -16.31 -6.52 13.04
CA ARG A 46 -17.65 -6.78 13.61
C ARG A 46 -17.69 -7.90 14.65
N ASP A 47 -16.76 -8.84 14.57
CA ASP A 47 -16.78 -10.05 15.40
C ASP A 47 -15.33 -10.56 15.55
N CYS A 48 -14.72 -10.23 16.69
CA CYS A 48 -13.33 -10.62 16.95
C CYS A 48 -13.16 -12.14 17.09
N ARG A 49 -14.22 -12.87 17.44
CA ARG A 49 -14.17 -14.34 17.56
C ARG A 49 -14.16 -15.01 16.18
N LYS A 50 -14.98 -14.53 15.26
CA LYS A 50 -14.94 -15.01 13.86
C LYS A 50 -13.62 -14.68 13.19
N LEU A 51 -13.10 -13.47 13.41
CA LEU A 51 -11.82 -13.05 12.84
C LEU A 51 -10.67 -13.92 13.37
N SER A 52 -10.61 -14.16 14.68
CA SER A 52 -9.54 -14.98 15.29
C SER A 52 -9.65 -16.47 14.98
N ALA A 53 -10.83 -16.95 14.59
CA ALA A 53 -11.00 -18.31 14.07
C ALA A 53 -10.48 -18.46 12.63
N ALA A 54 -10.49 -17.37 11.85
CA ALA A 54 -10.04 -17.38 10.45
C ALA A 54 -8.55 -17.00 10.31
N TYR A 55 -8.05 -16.10 11.16
CA TYR A 55 -6.70 -15.54 11.04
C TYR A 55 -5.93 -15.56 12.36
N ARG A 56 -4.61 -15.67 12.25
CA ARG A 56 -3.70 -15.54 13.40
C ARG A 56 -3.65 -14.09 13.89
N LEU A 57 -4.13 -13.83 15.09
CA LEU A 57 -3.91 -12.57 15.80
C LEU A 57 -2.68 -12.69 16.70
N PRO A 58 -1.79 -11.69 16.76
CA PRO A 58 -0.64 -11.75 17.66
C PRO A 58 -1.06 -11.71 19.13
N PHE A 59 -2.12 -10.95 19.45
CA PHE A 59 -2.63 -10.82 20.80
C PHE A 59 -4.15 -10.65 20.79
N THR A 60 -4.83 -11.02 21.89
CA THR A 60 -6.28 -10.77 22.02
C THR A 60 -6.64 -9.29 21.99
N TRP A 61 -5.74 -8.43 22.49
CA TRP A 61 -5.92 -6.98 22.49
C TRP A 61 -5.65 -6.34 21.12
N SER A 62 -5.13 -7.05 20.12
CA SER A 62 -4.95 -6.49 18.78
C SER A 62 -6.26 -6.43 17.99
N CYS A 63 -7.36 -6.97 18.51
CA CYS A 63 -8.68 -6.93 17.88
C CYS A 63 -9.66 -6.02 18.63
N VAL A 64 -10.25 -5.07 17.89
CA VAL A 64 -11.25 -4.12 18.36
C VAL A 64 -12.57 -4.42 17.68
N GLU A 65 -13.57 -4.82 18.45
CA GLU A 65 -14.92 -5.05 17.93
C GLU A 65 -15.70 -3.73 17.95
N MET A 66 -16.16 -3.28 16.78
CA MET A 66 -17.05 -2.14 16.65
C MET A 66 -18.50 -2.56 16.89
N GLU A 67 -19.18 -1.87 17.80
CA GLU A 67 -20.62 -2.07 18.05
C GLU A 67 -21.46 -1.87 16.78
N SER A 68 -21.06 -0.93 15.92
CA SER A 68 -21.73 -0.67 14.65
C SER A 68 -20.72 -0.42 13.53
N MET A 69 -20.06 -1.47 13.04
CA MET A 69 -19.19 -1.37 11.85
C MET A 69 -20.03 -1.02 10.61
N PRO A 70 -19.64 0.00 9.82
CA PRO A 70 -20.21 0.24 8.50
C PRO A 70 -20.11 -0.99 7.57
N ALA A 71 -20.97 -1.04 6.57
CA ALA A 71 -20.80 -1.97 5.45
C ALA A 71 -19.63 -1.48 4.58
N LEU A 72 -18.74 -2.39 4.20
CA LEU A 72 -17.67 -2.16 3.25
C LEU A 72 -17.99 -3.01 2.01
N ASN A 73 -18.02 -2.39 0.84
CA ASN A 73 -18.31 -3.06 -0.41
C ASN A 73 -17.04 -3.68 -0.98
N ASP A 74 -17.14 -4.93 -1.46
CA ASP A 74 -16.00 -5.66 -2.03
C ASP A 74 -15.50 -5.02 -3.34
N GLY A 75 -16.40 -4.45 -4.16
CA GLY A 75 -16.06 -3.83 -5.44
C GLY A 75 -15.46 -2.42 -5.33
N GLY A 76 -15.41 -1.84 -4.13
CA GLY A 76 -14.76 -0.56 -3.91
C GLY A 76 -15.54 0.43 -3.05
N GLY A 77 -14.86 1.50 -2.68
CA GLY A 77 -15.41 2.57 -1.87
C GLY A 77 -14.33 3.50 -1.36
N ARG A 78 -14.73 4.41 -0.46
CA ARG A 78 -13.79 5.29 0.25
C ARG A 78 -14.14 5.37 1.72
N MET A 79 -13.12 5.32 2.55
CA MET A 79 -13.24 5.43 4.00
C MET A 79 -12.21 6.38 4.56
N SER A 80 -12.49 6.93 5.74
CA SER A 80 -11.53 7.71 6.50
C SER A 80 -11.61 7.45 7.99
N ILE A 81 -10.49 7.69 8.65
CA ILE A 81 -10.42 7.82 10.11
C ILE A 81 -10.54 9.31 10.42
N LEU A 82 -11.50 9.68 11.26
CA LEU A 82 -11.70 11.05 11.72
C LEU A 82 -11.32 11.18 13.19
N ASN A 83 -10.82 12.35 13.59
CA ASN A 83 -10.65 12.70 15.00
C ASN A 83 -11.94 13.26 15.62
N ARG A 84 -11.91 13.66 16.90
CA ARG A 84 -13.06 14.29 17.60
C ARG A 84 -13.52 15.61 17.02
N GLY A 85 -12.63 16.34 16.34
CA GLY A 85 -12.97 17.56 15.60
C GLY A 85 -13.64 17.28 14.25
N MET A 86 -13.85 16.01 13.89
CA MET A 86 -14.32 15.55 12.58
C MET A 86 -13.34 15.84 11.44
N GLU A 87 -12.08 16.07 11.77
CA GLU A 87 -11.01 16.25 10.80
C GLU A 87 -10.50 14.88 10.34
N VAL A 88 -10.16 14.77 9.06
CA VAL A 88 -9.60 13.55 8.47
C VAL A 88 -8.18 13.35 8.99
N VAL A 89 -7.95 12.21 9.65
CA VAL A 89 -6.62 11.75 10.09
C VAL A 89 -5.93 11.02 8.95
N ASP A 90 -6.65 10.13 8.29
CA ASP A 90 -6.19 9.36 7.13
C ASP A 90 -7.40 8.91 6.30
N ALA A 91 -7.24 8.71 5.00
CA ALA A 91 -8.30 8.27 4.10
C ALA A 91 -7.77 7.33 3.01
N VAL A 92 -8.57 6.34 2.64
CA VAL A 92 -8.26 5.39 1.57
C VAL A 92 -9.46 5.21 0.67
N SER A 93 -9.20 5.22 -0.63
CA SER A 93 -10.11 4.72 -1.66
C SER A 93 -9.63 3.33 -2.06
N TRP A 94 -10.55 2.39 -2.21
CA TRP A 94 -10.23 1.04 -2.67
C TRP A 94 -11.13 0.62 -3.84
N SER A 95 -10.63 -0.29 -4.66
CA SER A 95 -11.38 -1.06 -5.64
C SER A 95 -10.82 -2.49 -5.70
N ASP A 96 -11.58 -3.41 -6.27
CA ASP A 96 -11.13 -4.77 -6.54
C ASP A 96 -9.99 -4.84 -7.57
N ASP A 97 -9.92 -3.87 -8.49
CA ASP A 97 -8.81 -3.68 -9.45
C ASP A 97 -7.44 -3.45 -8.78
N MET A 98 -7.40 -3.11 -7.48
CA MET A 98 -6.15 -2.96 -6.73
C MET A 98 -5.54 -4.31 -6.32
N GLN A 99 -6.29 -5.40 -6.43
CA GLN A 99 -5.80 -6.73 -6.13
C GLN A 99 -4.77 -7.17 -7.18
N PHE A 100 -3.82 -7.99 -6.76
CA PHE A 100 -2.82 -8.55 -7.64
C PHE A 100 -3.50 -9.37 -8.74
N ALA A 101 -3.25 -8.96 -10.00
CA ALA A 101 -3.95 -9.47 -11.18
C ALA A 101 -3.83 -10.99 -11.39
N LEU A 102 -2.83 -11.64 -10.78
CA LEU A 102 -2.61 -13.08 -10.90
C LEU A 102 -3.27 -13.91 -9.80
N LEU A 103 -3.99 -13.29 -8.87
CA LEU A 103 -4.78 -14.04 -7.91
C LEU A 103 -5.85 -14.86 -8.63
N HIS A 104 -5.93 -16.14 -8.30
CA HIS A 104 -6.99 -17.01 -8.83
C HIS A 104 -8.38 -16.52 -8.40
N SER A 105 -8.48 -15.97 -7.18
CA SER A 105 -9.67 -15.29 -6.69
C SER A 105 -9.25 -14.20 -5.70
N PRO A 106 -9.73 -12.95 -5.86
CA PRO A 106 -9.50 -11.89 -4.88
C PRO A 106 -10.35 -12.07 -3.60
N LYS A 107 -11.30 -13.01 -3.60
CA LYS A 107 -12.21 -13.21 -2.47
C LYS A 107 -11.44 -13.73 -1.25
N GLY A 108 -11.55 -12.99 -0.14
CA GLY A 108 -10.86 -13.32 1.10
C GLY A 108 -9.40 -12.85 1.14
N VAL A 109 -8.95 -12.08 0.14
CA VAL A 109 -7.62 -11.49 0.11
C VAL A 109 -7.68 -10.02 0.53
N ALA A 110 -6.97 -9.69 1.61
CA ALA A 110 -6.88 -8.32 2.08
C ALA A 110 -5.98 -7.47 1.16
N LEU A 111 -6.35 -6.19 0.99
CA LEU A 111 -5.41 -5.17 0.51
C LEU A 111 -4.57 -4.69 1.69
N GLU A 112 -3.26 -4.72 1.50
CA GLU A 112 -2.27 -4.35 2.49
C GLU A 112 -1.42 -3.18 1.98
N ARG A 113 -1.39 -2.10 2.76
CA ARG A 113 -0.50 -0.97 2.49
C ARG A 113 0.95 -1.45 2.64
N ILE A 114 1.76 -1.24 1.61
CA ILE A 114 3.13 -1.73 1.51
C ILE A 114 4.03 -1.07 2.56
N HIS A 115 3.82 0.22 2.84
CA HIS A 115 4.56 0.91 3.89
C HIS A 115 3.67 1.92 4.63
N PRO A 116 3.74 2.03 5.98
CA PRO A 116 2.91 2.97 6.75
C PRO A 116 3.10 4.45 6.41
N SER A 117 4.17 4.82 5.70
CA SER A 117 4.43 6.19 5.25
C SER A 117 4.09 6.43 3.77
N ALA A 118 3.77 5.40 2.99
CA ALA A 118 3.41 5.54 1.56
C ALA A 118 1.96 6.05 1.46
N PRO A 119 1.57 7.02 0.62
CA PRO A 119 0.23 7.64 0.64
C PRO A 119 -0.93 6.64 0.62
N SER A 120 -1.92 6.82 1.51
CA SER A 120 -3.05 5.88 1.66
C SER A 120 -4.03 5.92 0.49
N ASP A 121 -4.14 7.07 -0.15
CA ASP A 121 -5.03 7.37 -1.26
C ASP A 121 -4.43 7.02 -2.63
N ASP A 122 -3.14 6.64 -2.68
CA ASP A 122 -2.50 6.12 -3.87
C ASP A 122 -2.68 4.59 -3.96
N PRO A 123 -3.39 4.07 -4.98
CA PRO A 123 -3.55 2.63 -5.16
C PRO A 123 -2.23 1.86 -5.26
N MET A 124 -1.16 2.51 -5.77
CA MET A 124 0.16 1.89 -5.89
C MET A 124 0.87 1.69 -4.55
N SER A 125 0.35 2.26 -3.46
CA SER A 125 0.85 2.03 -2.10
C SER A 125 0.28 0.75 -1.47
N TRP A 126 -0.58 0.04 -2.17
CA TRP A 126 -1.28 -1.16 -1.69
C TRP A 126 -0.94 -2.36 -2.56
N HIS A 127 -0.98 -3.53 -1.95
CA HIS A 127 -0.86 -4.80 -2.65
C HIS A 127 -1.66 -5.89 -1.96
N SER A 128 -1.90 -7.01 -2.63
CA SER A 128 -2.60 -8.14 -2.03
C SER A 128 -1.78 -8.79 -0.94
N ALA A 129 -2.43 -9.19 0.15
CA ALA A 129 -1.80 -9.96 1.21
C ALA A 129 -1.23 -11.29 0.68
N SER A 130 -0.07 -11.66 1.22
CA SER A 130 0.63 -12.91 0.89
C SER A 130 -0.24 -14.13 1.15
N SER A 131 -0.15 -15.09 0.22
CA SER A 131 -0.77 -16.39 0.38
C SER A 131 -0.19 -17.22 1.55
N LEU A 132 1.10 -17.03 1.87
CA LEU A 132 1.76 -17.72 2.99
C LEU A 132 1.27 -17.22 4.36
N GLU A 133 0.77 -15.98 4.41
CA GLU A 133 0.18 -15.39 5.61
C GLU A 133 -1.33 -15.65 5.71
N GLY A 134 -1.89 -16.49 4.83
CA GLY A 134 -3.30 -16.82 4.79
C GLY A 134 -4.17 -15.71 4.20
N TYR A 135 -3.59 -14.87 3.33
CA TYR A 135 -4.26 -13.77 2.63
C TYR A 135 -4.75 -12.61 3.52
N ALA A 136 -4.27 -12.50 4.76
CA ALA A 136 -4.39 -11.28 5.57
C ALA A 136 -3.45 -11.27 6.80
N THR A 137 -3.00 -10.09 7.22
CA THR A 137 -2.24 -9.90 8.47
C THR A 137 -2.95 -9.04 9.53
N PRO A 138 -4.17 -9.37 9.99
CA PRO A 138 -4.90 -8.53 10.92
C PRO A 138 -4.18 -8.35 12.26
N GLY A 139 -4.06 -7.10 12.70
CA GLY A 139 -3.47 -6.74 13.98
C GLY A 139 -1.95 -6.94 14.08
N ARG A 140 -1.26 -7.16 12.96
CA ARG A 140 0.21 -7.24 12.87
C ARG A 140 0.70 -6.48 11.63
N LYS A 141 2.02 -6.38 11.49
CA LYS A 141 2.66 -5.79 10.31
C LYS A 141 2.20 -6.52 9.03
N ASN A 142 1.92 -5.74 7.98
CA ASN A 142 1.54 -6.24 6.67
C ASN A 142 2.58 -7.20 6.09
N SER A 143 2.10 -8.25 5.44
CA SER A 143 2.93 -9.25 4.76
C SER A 143 3.70 -8.66 3.59
N GLN A 144 3.11 -7.64 2.96
CA GLN A 144 3.75 -6.88 1.88
C GLN A 144 4.70 -5.79 2.38
N TYR A 145 4.99 -5.73 3.68
CA TYR A 145 5.85 -4.69 4.23
C TYR A 145 7.28 -4.80 3.70
N THR A 146 7.76 -3.73 3.07
CA THR A 146 9.16 -3.58 2.67
C THR A 146 9.87 -2.55 3.55
N GLU A 147 11.06 -2.88 4.06
CA GLU A 147 11.85 -1.94 4.87
C GLU A 147 12.26 -0.70 4.07
N SER A 148 12.19 0.45 4.73
CA SER A 148 12.65 1.70 4.15
C SER A 148 14.13 1.62 3.81
N LEU A 149 14.45 1.88 2.55
CA LEU A 149 15.82 1.89 2.08
C LEU A 149 16.55 3.15 2.58
N ASN A 150 17.12 3.10 3.78
CA ASN A 150 18.06 4.11 4.24
C ASN A 150 19.40 3.92 3.53
N GLY A 151 19.75 4.86 2.67
CA GLY A 151 21.05 4.93 1.99
C GLY A 151 21.13 6.26 1.25
N GLY A 152 22.23 6.98 1.35
CA GLY A 152 22.39 8.35 0.81
C GLY A 152 22.31 8.47 -0.73
N GLU A 153 21.82 7.45 -1.43
CA GLU A 153 21.56 7.51 -2.86
C GLU A 153 20.24 8.24 -3.15
N LYS A 154 20.29 9.18 -4.08
CA LYS A 154 19.11 9.95 -4.52
C LYS A 154 17.99 9.06 -5.09
N ILE A 155 18.37 7.98 -5.80
CA ILE A 155 17.44 6.99 -6.34
C ILE A 155 17.97 5.61 -6.08
N ARG A 156 17.13 4.80 -5.44
CA ARG A 156 17.41 3.40 -5.13
C ARG A 156 16.31 2.49 -5.65
N VAL A 157 16.72 1.31 -6.09
CA VAL A 157 15.85 0.25 -6.59
C VAL A 157 16.15 -0.98 -5.77
N SER A 158 15.14 -1.57 -5.15
CA SER A 158 15.31 -2.75 -4.30
C SER A 158 14.05 -3.62 -4.30
N PRO A 159 14.18 -4.94 -4.26
CA PRO A 159 15.44 -5.69 -4.41
C PRO A 159 15.98 -5.62 -5.85
N GLU A 160 17.26 -5.93 -6.08
CA GLU A 160 17.81 -6.00 -7.45
C GLU A 160 17.18 -7.14 -8.27
N VAL A 161 16.72 -8.18 -7.57
CA VAL A 161 15.99 -9.33 -8.11
C VAL A 161 14.72 -9.52 -7.29
N PHE A 162 13.56 -9.51 -7.95
CA PHE A 162 12.25 -9.68 -7.30
C PHE A 162 11.44 -10.81 -7.98
N SER A 163 10.60 -11.50 -7.21
CA SER A 163 9.79 -12.67 -7.61
C SER A 163 8.32 -12.40 -7.27
N PRO A 164 7.52 -11.84 -8.20
CA PRO A 164 6.12 -11.53 -7.95
C PRO A 164 5.24 -12.80 -8.03
N ASP A 165 5.38 -13.68 -7.05
CA ASP A 165 4.63 -14.95 -6.94
C ASP A 165 3.62 -14.98 -5.78
N ASN A 166 3.52 -13.87 -5.05
CA ASN A 166 2.68 -13.60 -3.89
C ASN A 166 2.96 -14.54 -2.70
N ASP A 167 4.23 -14.86 -2.47
CA ASP A 167 4.69 -15.61 -1.30
C ASP A 167 5.04 -14.72 -0.10
N GLY A 168 5.10 -13.40 -0.27
CA GLY A 168 5.47 -12.41 0.74
C GLY A 168 6.96 -12.06 0.76
N MET A 169 7.77 -12.64 -0.12
CA MET A 169 9.21 -12.43 -0.20
C MET A 169 9.60 -11.86 -1.56
N ASN A 170 10.04 -10.60 -1.57
CA ASN A 170 10.50 -9.93 -2.79
C ASN A 170 9.44 -9.90 -3.90
N ASP A 171 8.15 -9.82 -3.55
CA ASP A 171 7.06 -9.73 -4.53
C ASP A 171 7.00 -8.40 -5.26
N LEU A 172 7.52 -7.35 -4.62
CA LEU A 172 7.44 -5.99 -5.09
C LEU A 172 8.84 -5.41 -5.28
N LEU A 173 9.00 -4.67 -6.36
CA LEU A 173 10.14 -3.79 -6.57
C LEU A 173 9.81 -2.40 -6.03
N GLU A 174 10.57 -1.92 -5.06
CA GLU A 174 10.51 -0.55 -4.55
C GLU A 174 11.52 0.36 -5.30
N ILE A 175 11.02 1.48 -5.81
CA ILE A 175 11.79 2.59 -6.36
C ILE A 175 11.66 3.76 -5.37
N GLY A 176 12.73 4.00 -4.61
CA GLY A 176 12.81 5.03 -3.59
C GLY A 176 13.51 6.30 -4.09
N PHE A 177 12.97 7.45 -3.71
CA PHE A 177 13.50 8.79 -4.01
C PHE A 177 13.86 9.51 -2.70
N THR A 178 15.08 10.03 -2.63
CA THR A 178 15.55 10.90 -1.54
C THR A 178 15.98 12.23 -2.13
N ASP A 179 15.20 13.28 -1.87
CA ASP A 179 15.41 14.61 -2.45
C ASP A 179 15.81 15.65 -1.41
N ASP A 180 16.60 16.61 -1.87
CA ASP A 180 17.07 17.77 -1.11
C ASP A 180 15.98 18.83 -0.90
N HIS A 181 14.90 18.79 -1.67
CA HIS A 181 13.75 19.68 -1.56
C HIS A 181 12.49 19.04 -2.20
N PRO A 182 11.29 19.44 -1.76
CA PRO A 182 10.03 18.94 -2.34
C PRO A 182 9.71 19.62 -3.68
N GLY A 183 8.73 19.10 -4.41
CA GLY A 183 8.17 19.76 -5.61
C GLY A 183 8.65 19.19 -6.94
N TRP A 184 9.41 18.09 -6.89
CA TRP A 184 9.74 17.31 -8.07
C TRP A 184 8.49 16.64 -8.64
N VAL A 185 8.27 16.77 -9.93
CA VAL A 185 7.36 15.94 -10.72
C VAL A 185 8.14 14.75 -11.24
N THR A 186 7.62 13.53 -11.08
CA THR A 186 8.34 12.29 -11.39
C THR A 186 7.53 11.41 -12.34
N ASP A 187 8.17 11.01 -13.45
CA ASP A 187 7.69 10.04 -14.43
C ASP A 187 8.55 8.77 -14.34
N VAL A 188 7.92 7.61 -14.20
CA VAL A 188 8.62 6.32 -14.10
C VAL A 188 8.05 5.32 -15.08
N ARG A 189 8.91 4.80 -15.95
CA ARG A 189 8.56 3.82 -16.99
C ARG A 189 9.48 2.62 -16.93
N ILE A 190 8.89 1.43 -17.10
CA ILE A 190 9.61 0.17 -17.19
C ILE A 190 9.71 -0.25 -18.65
N PHE A 191 10.89 -0.74 -19.03
CA PHE A 191 11.20 -1.24 -20.34
C PHE A 191 11.85 -2.61 -20.26
N GLU A 192 11.69 -3.43 -21.29
CA GLU A 192 12.56 -4.59 -21.49
C GLU A 192 13.96 -4.15 -21.92
N MET A 193 14.94 -5.07 -21.83
CA MET A 193 16.30 -4.83 -22.34
C MET A 193 16.33 -4.49 -23.84
N SER A 194 15.31 -4.87 -24.61
CA SER A 194 15.12 -4.51 -26.02
C SER A 194 14.71 -3.05 -26.25
N GLY A 195 14.32 -2.32 -25.20
CA GLY A 195 13.78 -0.96 -25.27
C GLY A 195 12.26 -0.89 -25.47
N ARG A 196 11.55 -2.03 -25.46
CA ARG A 196 10.08 -2.06 -25.53
C ARG A 196 9.46 -1.56 -24.22
N PRO A 197 8.48 -0.62 -24.23
CA PRO A 197 7.79 -0.20 -23.02
C PRO A 197 6.93 -1.33 -22.44
N VAL A 198 6.91 -1.42 -21.11
CA VAL A 198 6.24 -2.50 -20.35
C VAL A 198 5.17 -1.95 -19.42
N ARG A 199 5.52 -0.94 -18.64
CA ARG A 199 4.65 -0.39 -17.60
C ARG A 199 4.92 1.10 -17.40
N HIS A 200 3.87 1.90 -17.22
CA HIS A 200 3.96 3.27 -16.74
C HIS A 200 3.55 3.32 -15.26
N LEU A 201 4.51 3.47 -14.35
CA LEU A 201 4.25 3.40 -12.90
C LEU A 201 3.82 4.72 -12.28
N ALA A 202 4.31 5.83 -12.84
CA ALA A 202 3.94 7.17 -12.40
C ALA A 202 3.85 8.11 -13.60
N GLU A 203 2.66 8.66 -13.82
CA GLU A 203 2.41 9.73 -14.78
C GLU A 203 2.55 11.08 -14.08
N SER A 204 3.75 11.68 -14.14
CA SER A 204 3.99 13.04 -13.64
C SER A 204 3.50 13.26 -12.20
N ARG A 205 3.89 12.37 -11.28
CA ARG A 205 3.47 12.45 -9.87
C ARG A 205 4.30 13.47 -9.10
N LEU A 206 3.65 14.32 -8.31
CA LEU A 206 4.33 15.24 -7.40
C LEU A 206 4.96 14.45 -6.25
N ALA A 207 6.28 14.48 -6.18
CA ALA A 207 7.09 13.85 -5.16
C ALA A 207 7.36 14.83 -4.00
N GLY A 208 7.20 14.34 -2.77
CA GLY A 208 7.77 14.96 -1.58
C GLY A 208 9.28 14.69 -1.49
N THR A 209 9.91 15.15 -0.42
CA THR A 209 11.36 14.91 -0.16
C THR A 209 11.72 13.44 0.00
N PHE A 210 10.73 12.62 0.37
CA PHE A 210 10.83 11.17 0.36
C PHE A 210 9.60 10.61 -0.35
N SER A 211 9.81 9.90 -1.45
CA SER A 211 8.73 9.31 -2.24
C SER A 211 9.07 7.87 -2.61
N ARG A 212 8.07 7.05 -2.86
CA ARG A 212 8.22 5.64 -3.24
C ARG A 212 7.24 5.29 -4.33
N ILE A 213 7.68 4.43 -5.23
CA ILE A 213 6.87 3.85 -6.30
C ILE A 213 7.15 2.35 -6.29
N PHE A 214 6.11 1.53 -6.38
CA PHE A 214 6.24 0.08 -6.38
C PHE A 214 5.89 -0.49 -7.76
N TRP A 215 6.50 -1.62 -8.10
CA TRP A 215 6.14 -2.42 -9.27
C TRP A 215 5.96 -3.88 -8.87
N ASP A 216 4.84 -4.46 -9.29
CA ASP A 216 4.42 -5.84 -9.01
C ASP A 216 4.79 -6.83 -10.14
N GLY A 217 5.62 -6.40 -11.08
CA GLY A 217 6.04 -7.23 -12.21
C GLY A 217 5.00 -7.35 -13.32
N THR A 218 3.89 -6.61 -13.28
CA THR A 218 2.90 -6.61 -14.36
C THR A 218 3.14 -5.53 -15.40
N ASN A 219 2.62 -5.74 -16.61
CA ASN A 219 2.61 -4.73 -17.68
C ASN A 219 1.35 -3.85 -17.61
N ASP A 220 1.22 -2.87 -18.50
CA ASP A 220 0.05 -1.96 -18.55
C ASP A 220 -1.29 -2.70 -18.74
N ASN A 221 -1.28 -3.92 -19.29
CA ASN A 221 -2.47 -4.76 -19.43
C ASN A 221 -2.75 -5.65 -18.20
N GLY A 222 -1.99 -5.48 -17.10
CA GLY A 222 -2.09 -6.31 -15.90
C GLY A 222 -1.52 -7.73 -16.04
N ASN A 223 -0.86 -8.05 -17.15
CA ASN A 223 -0.26 -9.37 -17.33
C ASN A 223 1.14 -9.41 -16.71
N LEU A 224 1.47 -10.52 -16.07
CA LEU A 224 2.81 -10.77 -15.55
C LEU A 224 3.86 -10.73 -16.64
N CYS A 225 4.97 -10.05 -16.35
CA CYS A 225 6.11 -9.99 -17.24
C CYS A 225 6.94 -11.27 -17.17
N TYR A 226 7.64 -11.60 -18.26
CA TYR A 226 8.49 -12.78 -18.32
C TYR A 226 9.74 -12.62 -17.44
N ASN A 227 10.36 -13.73 -17.07
CA ASN A 227 11.67 -13.70 -16.41
C ASN A 227 12.68 -12.97 -17.30
N GLY A 228 13.38 -11.98 -16.76
CA GLY A 228 14.29 -11.16 -17.53
C GLY A 228 14.82 -9.91 -16.82
N ILE A 229 15.68 -9.19 -17.53
CA ILE A 229 16.23 -7.90 -17.09
C ILE A 229 15.34 -6.77 -17.63
N TYR A 230 14.95 -5.88 -16.73
CA TYR A 230 14.13 -4.72 -17.01
C TYR A 230 14.88 -3.42 -16.70
N ILE A 231 14.67 -2.42 -17.54
CA ILE A 231 15.24 -1.08 -17.40
C ILE A 231 14.16 -0.13 -16.86
N ILE A 232 14.50 0.58 -15.80
CA ILE A 232 13.66 1.58 -15.16
C ILE A 232 14.17 2.95 -15.61
N LEU A 233 13.36 3.64 -16.40
CA LEU A 233 13.61 5.02 -16.80
C LEU A 233 12.86 5.95 -15.87
N ILE A 234 13.58 6.85 -15.24
CA ILE A 234 13.03 7.83 -14.31
C ILE A 234 13.35 9.21 -14.86
N ARG A 235 12.32 10.02 -15.08
CA ARG A 235 12.44 11.41 -15.50
C ARG A 235 11.80 12.31 -14.48
N ARG A 236 12.50 13.38 -14.10
CA ARG A 236 12.06 14.27 -13.04
C ARG A 236 12.27 15.72 -13.44
N TRP A 237 11.35 16.59 -13.06
CA TRP A 237 11.48 18.02 -13.28
C TRP A 237 10.74 18.82 -12.22
N ASP A 238 11.09 20.08 -12.02
CA ASP A 238 10.38 20.97 -11.11
C ASP A 238 9.93 22.27 -11.80
N LEU A 239 9.24 23.13 -11.04
CA LEU A 239 8.76 24.42 -11.53
C LEU A 239 9.87 25.46 -11.72
N GLN A 240 11.08 25.19 -11.22
CA GLN A 240 12.25 26.04 -11.40
C GLN A 240 13.05 25.66 -12.67
N GLY A 241 12.59 24.65 -13.41
CA GLY A 241 13.20 24.19 -14.66
C GLY A 241 14.38 23.23 -14.47
N ARG A 242 14.62 22.73 -13.25
CA ARG A 242 15.59 21.65 -13.04
C ARG A 242 15.00 20.36 -13.61
N SER A 243 15.84 19.55 -14.24
CA SER A 243 15.43 18.24 -14.75
C SER A 243 16.54 17.20 -14.60
N GLU A 244 16.13 15.96 -14.39
CA GLU A 244 17.03 14.83 -14.21
C GLU A 244 16.48 13.58 -14.92
N GLU A 245 17.37 12.76 -15.47
CA GLU A 245 17.05 11.45 -16.03
C GLU A 245 17.96 10.39 -15.40
N PHE A 246 17.38 9.28 -14.97
CA PHE A 246 18.09 8.14 -14.42
C PHE A 246 17.66 6.85 -15.10
N ARG A 247 18.61 5.91 -15.20
CA ARG A 247 18.38 4.56 -15.70
C ARG A 247 18.90 3.57 -14.68
N LYS A 248 18.03 2.70 -14.21
CA LYS A 248 18.36 1.60 -13.30
C LYS A 248 17.96 0.28 -13.95
N ALA A 249 18.54 -0.82 -13.49
CA ALA A 249 18.17 -2.16 -13.93
C ALA A 249 17.65 -2.98 -12.75
N CYS A 250 16.74 -3.90 -13.02
CA CYS A 250 16.28 -4.92 -12.08
C CYS A 250 16.04 -6.23 -12.83
N VAL A 251 15.94 -7.32 -12.07
CA VAL A 251 15.63 -8.64 -12.61
C VAL A 251 14.28 -9.08 -12.04
N LEU A 252 13.36 -9.46 -12.92
CA LEU A 252 12.18 -10.23 -12.54
C LEU A 252 12.50 -11.70 -12.74
N TYR A 253 12.35 -12.50 -11.69
CA TYR A 253 12.56 -13.94 -11.77
C TYR A 253 11.58 -14.68 -10.89
N ILE A 254 10.72 -15.48 -11.51
CA ILE A 254 9.83 -16.43 -10.85
C ILE A 254 10.40 -17.84 -11.09
N PRO A 255 10.71 -18.61 -10.03
CA PRO A 255 11.10 -20.00 -10.17
C PRO A 255 10.01 -20.78 -10.91
N GLY A 256 10.40 -21.59 -11.91
CA GLY A 256 9.44 -22.33 -12.71
C GLY A 256 8.50 -23.18 -11.85
N ARG A 257 7.19 -22.94 -11.97
CA ARG A 257 6.15 -23.86 -11.51
C ARG A 257 6.37 -25.20 -12.23
N ARG A 258 6.79 -26.23 -11.50
CA ARG A 258 6.72 -27.61 -11.99
C ARG A 258 5.26 -28.06 -12.07
#